data_AF-A0A382F7R9-F1
#
_entry.id   AF-A0A382F7R9-F1
#
_cell.length_a   1.000
_cell.length_b   1.000
_cell.length_c   1.000
_cell.angle_alpha   90.00
_cell.angle_beta   90.00
_cell.angle_gamma   90.00
#
_symmetry.space_group_name_H-M   'P 1'
#
loop_
_entity.id
_entity.type
_entity.pdbx_description
1 polymer ?
#
loop_
_entity_poly.entity_id
_entity_poly.type
_entity_poly.pdbx_seq_one_letter_code
_entity_poly.pdbx_strand_id
1 'polypeptide(L)'
;RLHDFLGKTLFGTQGELWRTQHRLNKVLDFLDEENLIEIEGRQNGDFVPANNQLKEKFRPTAFGRKVSQLYIDPLSGVIIRSALESEISANPLGILHTIARTPDVYSLYVRKNEMETYLTHLMQMEGDLMLPPPVEHVELEFYLWDLKTALLLMDWIEETPEEHLLKRYSTTPGDIRAKVETAKWILYAMSELAELIAPESTKMITELQIRMNSGVRKELLPLLEIESIGRVRARTLFNSGFTSQGSIRDARPSELAEIPGIGSKLGEKLSAKKEPEQTRFELG
;
A
#
# COMPACT_ATOMS: atom_id res chain seq x y z
N ARG A 1 -9.75 -32.47 -2.17
CA ARG A 1 -9.73 -31.82 -3.50
C ARG A 1 -10.56 -30.53 -3.39
N LEU A 2 -10.38 -29.54 -4.28
CA LEU A 2 -11.06 -28.23 -4.19
C LEU A 2 -12.60 -28.35 -4.08
N HIS A 3 -13.20 -29.20 -4.92
CA HIS A 3 -14.63 -29.49 -4.85
C HIS A 3 -15.09 -30.11 -3.53
N ASP A 4 -14.30 -31.02 -2.94
CA ASP A 4 -14.60 -31.60 -1.62
C ASP A 4 -14.57 -30.53 -0.51
N PHE A 5 -13.68 -29.55 -0.63
CA PHE A 5 -13.61 -28.42 0.29
C PHE A 5 -14.84 -27.52 0.14
N LEU A 6 -15.17 -27.13 -1.09
CA LEU A 6 -16.36 -26.30 -1.37
C LEU A 6 -17.65 -26.99 -0.94
N GLY A 7 -17.76 -28.32 -1.09
CA GLY A 7 -18.91 -29.10 -0.63
C GLY A 7 -19.15 -29.07 0.88
N LYS A 8 -18.11 -28.79 1.67
CA LYS A 8 -18.21 -28.65 3.14
C LYS A 8 -18.59 -27.24 3.60
N THR A 9 -18.65 -26.27 2.68
CA THR A 9 -19.07 -24.90 3.00
C THR A 9 -20.58 -24.82 3.17
N LEU A 10 -21.07 -23.79 3.87
CA LEU A 10 -22.51 -23.51 3.97
C LEU A 10 -23.16 -23.43 2.57
N PHE A 11 -22.51 -22.73 1.64
CA PHE A 11 -22.92 -22.63 0.25
C PHE A 11 -23.03 -24.00 -0.43
N GLY A 12 -22.03 -24.87 -0.19
CA GLY A 12 -22.01 -26.22 -0.73
C GLY A 12 -23.12 -27.12 -0.21
N THR A 13 -23.37 -27.07 1.09
CA THR A 13 -24.40 -27.88 1.75
C THR A 13 -25.83 -27.53 1.33
N GLN A 14 -26.07 -26.31 0.83
CA GLN A 14 -27.36 -25.87 0.31
C GLN A 14 -27.64 -26.36 -1.12
N GLY A 15 -26.71 -27.08 -1.77
CA GLY A 15 -26.92 -27.68 -3.09
C GLY A 15 -26.64 -26.76 -4.27
N GLU A 16 -26.01 -25.60 -4.04
CA GLU A 16 -25.83 -24.55 -5.04
C GLU A 16 -24.51 -24.64 -5.83
N LEU A 17 -23.67 -25.66 -5.57
CA LEU A 17 -22.31 -25.78 -6.14
C LEU A 17 -22.27 -25.80 -7.67
N TRP A 18 -23.25 -26.47 -8.30
CA TRP A 18 -23.33 -26.56 -9.76
C TRP A 18 -23.53 -25.19 -10.41
N ARG A 19 -24.21 -24.25 -9.73
CA ARG A 19 -24.40 -22.87 -10.21
C ARG A 19 -23.13 -22.04 -10.14
N THR A 20 -22.20 -22.41 -9.26
CA THR A 20 -20.91 -21.73 -9.10
C THR A 20 -19.79 -22.33 -9.92
N GLN A 21 -19.98 -23.48 -10.58
CA GLN A 21 -18.91 -24.13 -11.33
C GLN A 21 -18.31 -23.19 -12.39
N HIS A 22 -19.16 -22.46 -13.13
CA HIS A 22 -18.70 -21.48 -14.12
C HIS A 22 -17.87 -20.35 -13.49
N ARG A 23 -18.30 -19.85 -12.32
CA ARG A 23 -17.57 -18.80 -11.60
C ARG A 23 -16.24 -19.32 -11.04
N LEU A 24 -16.24 -20.55 -10.52
CA LEU A 24 -15.03 -21.20 -10.02
C LEU A 24 -14.01 -21.38 -11.14
N ASN A 25 -14.43 -21.86 -12.30
CA ASN A 25 -13.55 -22.00 -13.46
C ASN A 25 -12.96 -20.65 -13.85
N LYS A 26 -13.77 -19.58 -13.94
CA LYS A 26 -13.26 -18.22 -14.19
C LYS A 26 -12.23 -17.75 -13.18
N VAL A 27 -12.41 -18.07 -11.89
CA VAL A 27 -11.43 -17.74 -10.85
C VAL A 27 -10.14 -18.53 -11.04
N LEU A 28 -10.23 -19.84 -11.33
CA LEU A 28 -9.05 -20.66 -11.60
C LEU A 28 -8.31 -20.22 -12.86
N ASP A 29 -9.05 -19.87 -13.91
CA ASP A 29 -8.51 -19.35 -15.16
C ASP A 29 -7.75 -18.04 -14.89
N PHE A 30 -8.36 -17.08 -14.18
CA PHE A 30 -7.70 -15.85 -13.75
C PHE A 30 -6.43 -16.12 -12.93
N LEU A 31 -6.50 -16.99 -11.92
CA LEU A 31 -5.34 -17.28 -11.07
C LEU A 31 -4.19 -17.97 -11.82
N ASP A 32 -4.48 -18.78 -12.83
CA ASP A 32 -3.50 -19.45 -13.68
C ASP A 32 -2.91 -18.48 -14.72
N GLU A 33 -3.76 -17.71 -15.42
CA GLU A 33 -3.37 -16.69 -16.39
C GLU A 33 -2.48 -15.62 -15.76
N GLU A 34 -2.80 -15.21 -14.54
CA GLU A 34 -2.04 -14.22 -13.78
C GLU A 34 -0.90 -14.84 -12.95
N ASN A 35 -0.55 -16.11 -13.17
CA ASN A 35 0.59 -16.79 -12.57
C ASN A 35 0.58 -16.78 -11.01
N LEU A 36 -0.60 -16.86 -10.39
CA LEU A 36 -0.75 -17.10 -8.95
C LEU A 36 -0.75 -18.59 -8.60
N ILE A 37 -1.23 -19.42 -9.53
CA ILE A 37 -1.22 -20.87 -9.41
C ILE A 37 -0.70 -21.51 -10.70
N GLU A 38 -0.30 -22.76 -10.60
CA GLU A 38 -0.03 -23.66 -11.71
C GLU A 38 -1.04 -24.82 -11.66
N ILE A 39 -1.65 -25.13 -12.80
CA ILE A 39 -2.59 -26.24 -12.95
C ILE A 39 -1.93 -27.41 -13.71
N GLU A 40 -1.56 -28.48 -13.00
CA GLU A 40 -1.10 -29.72 -13.65
C GLU A 40 -2.30 -30.58 -14.07
N GLY A 41 -2.28 -31.06 -15.32
CA GLY A 41 -3.29 -32.00 -15.85
C GLY A 41 -4.53 -31.35 -16.44
N ARG A 42 -4.49 -30.04 -16.75
CA ARG A 42 -5.56 -29.30 -17.44
C ARG A 42 -5.86 -29.97 -18.79
N GLN A 43 -7.10 -30.37 -19.03
CA GLN A 43 -7.54 -30.86 -20.33
C GLN A 43 -8.18 -29.71 -21.10
N ASN A 44 -7.45 -29.16 -22.07
CA ASN A 44 -7.96 -28.14 -22.98
C ASN A 44 -8.85 -28.81 -24.04
N GLY A 45 -10.12 -29.05 -23.70
CA GLY A 45 -11.12 -29.57 -24.63
C GLY A 45 -12.55 -29.40 -24.11
N ASP A 46 -13.48 -29.04 -25.00
CA ASP A 46 -14.87 -28.64 -24.68
C ASP A 46 -15.76 -29.76 -24.10
N PHE A 47 -15.23 -30.98 -23.91
CA PHE A 47 -16.01 -32.10 -23.41
C PHE A 47 -15.20 -32.99 -22.46
N VAL A 48 -15.48 -32.87 -21.16
CA VAL A 48 -15.02 -33.83 -20.15
C VAL A 48 -16.19 -34.75 -19.83
N PRO A 49 -16.12 -36.06 -20.15
CA PRO A 49 -17.16 -37.01 -19.78
C PRO A 49 -17.41 -36.98 -18.26
N ALA A 50 -18.66 -37.00 -17.82
CA ALA A 50 -19.05 -36.92 -16.40
C ALA A 50 -18.39 -38.01 -15.50
N ASN A 51 -17.82 -39.05 -16.11
CA ASN A 51 -17.16 -40.16 -15.42
C ASN A 51 -15.64 -39.96 -15.26
N ASN A 52 -15.05 -38.94 -15.88
CA ASN A 52 -13.64 -38.59 -15.67
C ASN A 52 -13.52 -37.74 -14.40
N GLN A 53 -12.97 -38.33 -13.34
CA GLN A 53 -12.47 -37.54 -12.21
C GLN A 53 -11.31 -36.69 -12.73
N LEU A 54 -11.58 -35.40 -12.96
CA LEU A 54 -10.54 -34.40 -13.20
C LEU A 54 -9.49 -34.53 -12.08
N LYS A 55 -8.31 -35.06 -12.43
CA LYS A 55 -7.16 -35.13 -11.53
C LYS A 55 -6.30 -33.88 -11.69
N GLU A 56 -6.93 -32.73 -11.73
CA GLU A 56 -6.23 -31.45 -11.72
C GLU A 56 -5.51 -31.30 -10.37
N LYS A 57 -4.24 -30.97 -10.42
CA LYS A 57 -3.46 -30.61 -9.24
C LYS A 57 -3.12 -29.14 -9.33
N PHE A 58 -3.57 -28.40 -8.32
CA PHE A 58 -3.28 -26.98 -8.16
C PHE A 58 -2.05 -26.82 -7.27
N ARG A 59 -1.08 -26.02 -7.71
CA ARG A 59 0.07 -25.61 -6.89
C ARG A 59 0.18 -24.08 -6.90
N PRO A 60 0.40 -23.42 -5.75
CA PRO A 60 0.64 -21.98 -5.76
C PRO A 60 2.06 -21.69 -6.25
N THR A 61 2.21 -20.64 -7.05
CA THR A 61 3.52 -20.10 -7.43
C THR A 61 4.15 -19.37 -6.23
N ALA A 62 5.42 -18.95 -6.34
CA ALA A 62 6.04 -18.12 -5.30
C ALA A 62 5.27 -16.81 -5.09
N PHE A 63 4.87 -16.18 -6.20
CA PHE A 63 4.06 -14.96 -6.21
C PHE A 63 2.68 -15.18 -5.58
N GLY A 64 1.90 -16.17 -6.06
CA GLY A 64 0.56 -16.42 -5.52
C GLY A 64 0.57 -16.87 -4.06
N ARG A 65 1.60 -17.61 -3.63
CA ARG A 65 1.80 -17.92 -2.21
C ARG A 65 2.00 -16.65 -1.37
N LYS A 66 2.84 -15.72 -1.84
CA LYS A 66 3.11 -14.45 -1.15
C LYS A 66 1.84 -13.60 -1.08
N VAL A 67 1.11 -13.43 -2.20
CA VAL A 67 -0.20 -12.74 -2.24
C VAL A 67 -1.16 -13.31 -1.21
N SER A 68 -1.30 -14.64 -1.15
CA SER A 68 -2.16 -15.30 -0.16
C SER A 68 -1.71 -15.10 1.29
N GLN A 69 -0.41 -15.05 1.56
CA GLN A 69 0.15 -14.82 2.91
C GLN A 69 -0.03 -13.38 3.37
N LEU A 70 0.03 -12.42 2.44
CA LEU A 70 -0.18 -10.99 2.69
C LEU A 70 -1.66 -10.63 2.90
N TYR A 71 -2.57 -11.58 2.63
CA TYR A 71 -4.01 -11.47 2.81
C TYR A 71 -4.69 -10.40 1.92
N ILE A 72 -4.04 -10.00 0.84
CA ILE A 72 -4.58 -9.04 -0.15
C ILE A 72 -5.42 -9.76 -1.21
N ASP A 73 -6.30 -9.04 -1.89
CA ASP A 73 -7.03 -9.59 -3.04
C ASP A 73 -6.04 -10.04 -4.14
N PRO A 74 -6.26 -11.20 -4.81
CA PRO A 74 -5.48 -11.61 -5.98
C PRO A 74 -5.31 -10.52 -7.04
N LEU A 75 -6.36 -9.74 -7.32
CA LEU A 75 -6.32 -8.62 -8.27
C LEU A 75 -5.41 -7.49 -7.77
N SER A 76 -5.38 -7.21 -6.46
CA SER A 76 -4.43 -6.26 -5.88
C SER A 76 -2.99 -6.70 -6.10
N GLY A 77 -2.70 -7.99 -5.91
CA GLY A 77 -1.39 -8.56 -6.20
C GLY A 77 -0.98 -8.34 -7.66
N VAL A 78 -1.90 -8.58 -8.60
CA VAL A 78 -1.68 -8.36 -10.05
C VAL A 78 -1.42 -6.89 -10.36
N ILE A 79 -2.26 -5.98 -9.86
CA ILE A 79 -2.09 -4.53 -10.05
C ILE A 79 -0.73 -4.06 -9.53
N ILE A 80 -0.33 -4.53 -8.33
CA ILE A 80 0.96 -4.20 -7.73
C ILE A 80 2.12 -4.76 -8.58
N ARG A 81 2.04 -6.01 -9.04
CA ARG A 81 3.06 -6.60 -9.91
C ARG A 81 3.21 -5.78 -11.19
N SER A 82 2.11 -5.47 -11.88
CA SER A 82 2.13 -4.67 -13.11
C SER A 82 2.75 -3.28 -12.90
N ALA A 83 2.53 -2.65 -11.74
CA ALA A 83 3.16 -1.39 -11.42
C ALA A 83 4.66 -1.54 -11.14
N LEU A 84 5.08 -2.58 -10.40
CA LEU A 84 6.49 -2.86 -10.12
C LEU A 84 7.29 -3.24 -11.37
N GLU A 85 6.64 -3.82 -12.37
CA GLU A 85 7.22 -4.16 -13.68
C GLU A 85 7.16 -3.00 -14.69
N SER A 86 6.60 -1.84 -14.30
CA SER A 86 6.45 -0.67 -15.16
C SER A 86 7.79 -0.07 -15.58
N GLU A 87 7.82 0.56 -16.75
CA GLU A 87 8.98 1.34 -17.21
C GLU A 87 9.17 2.63 -16.39
N ILE A 88 8.09 3.12 -15.75
CA ILE A 88 8.15 4.28 -14.87
C ILE A 88 8.71 3.84 -13.52
N SER A 89 9.87 4.40 -13.16
CA SER A 89 10.51 4.08 -11.89
C SER A 89 9.62 4.42 -10.69
N ALA A 90 9.70 3.58 -9.68
CA ALA A 90 8.98 3.76 -8.42
C ALA A 90 9.24 5.16 -7.84
N ASN A 91 8.14 5.87 -7.56
CA ASN A 91 8.14 7.21 -7.00
C ASN A 91 6.92 7.38 -6.07
N PRO A 92 6.90 8.38 -5.17
CA PRO A 92 5.82 8.53 -4.18
C PRO A 92 4.41 8.56 -4.78
N LEU A 93 4.20 9.33 -5.85
CA LEU A 93 2.87 9.45 -6.45
C LEU A 93 2.47 8.16 -7.16
N GLY A 94 3.36 7.58 -7.98
CA GLY A 94 3.12 6.32 -8.67
C GLY A 94 2.80 5.16 -7.73
N ILE A 95 3.53 5.05 -6.62
CA ILE A 95 3.26 4.05 -5.57
C ILE A 95 1.90 4.28 -4.92
N LEU A 96 1.62 5.52 -4.46
CA LEU A 96 0.37 5.81 -3.75
C LEU A 96 -0.87 5.73 -4.67
N HIS A 97 -0.68 6.02 -5.95
CA HIS A 97 -1.71 5.79 -6.95
C HIS A 97 -1.94 4.29 -7.19
N THR A 98 -0.88 3.50 -7.33
CA THR A 98 -0.96 2.04 -7.46
C THR A 98 -1.75 1.41 -6.31
N ILE A 99 -1.42 1.74 -5.05
CA ILE A 99 -2.14 1.17 -3.91
C ILE A 99 -3.61 1.64 -3.90
N ALA A 100 -3.91 2.87 -4.31
CA ALA A 100 -5.27 3.37 -4.39
C ALA A 100 -6.12 2.66 -5.45
N ARG A 101 -5.49 2.18 -6.54
CA ARG A 101 -6.15 1.37 -7.57
C ARG A 101 -6.49 -0.05 -7.12
N THR A 102 -5.94 -0.52 -6.01
CA THR A 102 -6.23 -1.87 -5.52
C THR A 102 -7.67 -1.95 -5.00
N PRO A 103 -8.40 -3.07 -5.22
CA PRO A 103 -9.75 -3.25 -4.67
C PRO A 103 -9.80 -3.23 -3.14
N ASP A 104 -8.67 -3.39 -2.46
CA ASP A 104 -8.55 -3.28 -1.01
C ASP A 104 -8.75 -1.85 -0.48
N VAL A 105 -8.43 -0.83 -1.29
CA VAL A 105 -8.57 0.59 -0.93
C VAL A 105 -9.85 1.16 -1.51
N TYR A 106 -10.77 1.58 -0.65
CA TYR A 106 -11.93 2.34 -1.08
C TYR A 106 -11.53 3.75 -1.53
N SER A 107 -11.63 4.05 -2.82
CA SER A 107 -11.26 5.36 -3.38
C SER A 107 -12.24 6.49 -3.04
N LEU A 108 -11.73 7.72 -3.02
CA LEU A 108 -12.52 8.94 -2.92
C LEU A 108 -13.21 9.24 -4.25
N TYR A 109 -14.51 9.44 -4.21
CA TYR A 109 -15.25 9.88 -5.38
C TYR A 109 -14.81 11.27 -5.85
N VAL A 110 -14.51 11.39 -7.15
CA VAL A 110 -14.38 12.69 -7.82
C VAL A 110 -15.78 13.16 -8.21
N ARG A 111 -16.21 14.28 -7.62
CA ARG A 111 -17.52 14.85 -7.92
C ARG A 111 -17.52 15.48 -9.30
N LYS A 112 -18.72 15.61 -9.89
CA LYS A 112 -18.91 16.23 -11.21
C LYS A 112 -18.26 17.61 -11.34
N ASN A 113 -18.28 18.43 -10.29
CA ASN A 113 -17.67 19.76 -10.27
C ASN A 113 -16.14 19.75 -10.02
N GLU A 114 -15.55 18.61 -9.71
CA GLU A 114 -14.11 18.40 -9.52
C GLU A 114 -13.45 17.72 -10.75
N MET A 115 -14.23 17.17 -11.67
CA MET A 115 -13.74 16.34 -12.79
C MET A 115 -12.67 17.04 -13.63
N GLU A 116 -12.91 18.29 -14.04
CA GLU A 116 -11.96 19.06 -14.86
C GLU A 116 -10.61 19.29 -14.13
N THR A 117 -10.67 19.50 -12.81
CA THR A 117 -9.48 19.66 -11.97
C THR A 117 -8.65 18.38 -11.94
N TYR A 118 -9.28 17.22 -11.74
CA TYR A 118 -8.54 15.94 -11.69
C TYR A 118 -8.06 15.47 -13.07
N LEU A 119 -8.77 15.79 -14.15
CA LEU A 119 -8.25 15.60 -15.51
C LEU A 119 -7.00 16.45 -15.75
N THR A 120 -7.00 17.70 -15.30
CA THR A 120 -5.82 18.57 -15.39
C THR A 120 -4.66 18.00 -14.57
N HIS A 121 -4.91 17.51 -13.35
CA HIS A 121 -3.89 16.84 -12.55
C HIS A 121 -3.33 15.60 -13.24
N LEU A 122 -4.20 14.76 -13.83
CA LEU A 122 -3.77 13.59 -14.59
C LEU A 122 -2.82 14.01 -15.72
N MET A 123 -3.20 14.98 -16.56
CA MET A 123 -2.35 15.46 -17.66
C MET A 123 -0.99 16.00 -17.19
N GLN A 124 -0.91 16.56 -15.99
CA GLN A 124 0.33 17.11 -15.43
C GLN A 124 1.23 16.06 -14.80
N MET A 125 0.63 14.98 -14.29
CA MET A 125 1.30 14.01 -13.42
C MET A 125 1.41 12.62 -14.04
N GLU A 126 0.84 12.38 -15.22
CA GLU A 126 0.83 11.08 -15.91
C GLU A 126 2.22 10.44 -16.00
N GLY A 127 3.26 11.26 -16.23
CA GLY A 127 4.65 10.78 -16.31
C GLY A 127 5.19 10.15 -15.01
N ASP A 128 4.57 10.43 -13.86
CA ASP A 128 4.92 9.85 -12.57
C ASP A 128 4.04 8.63 -12.21
N LEU A 129 2.98 8.32 -12.98
CA LEU A 129 2.04 7.26 -12.66
C LEU A 129 2.50 5.92 -13.24
N MET A 130 2.83 4.96 -12.38
CA MET A 130 3.37 3.65 -12.77
C MET A 130 2.40 2.79 -13.60
N LEU A 131 1.09 3.10 -13.55
CA LEU A 131 0.04 2.42 -14.31
C LEU A 131 -0.61 3.41 -15.27
N PRO A 132 -0.72 3.11 -16.57
CA PRO A 132 -1.27 4.06 -17.55
C PRO A 132 -2.77 4.29 -17.34
N PRO A 133 -3.30 5.47 -17.73
CA PRO A 133 -4.73 5.71 -17.70
C PRO A 133 -5.47 4.80 -18.69
N PRO A 134 -6.65 4.28 -18.33
CA PRO A 134 -7.45 3.46 -19.23
C PRO A 134 -8.08 4.32 -20.33
N VAL A 135 -8.38 3.69 -21.47
CA VAL A 135 -9.02 4.34 -22.62
C VAL A 135 -10.54 4.48 -22.42
N GLU A 136 -11.15 3.53 -21.71
CA GLU A 136 -12.59 3.53 -21.48
C GLU A 136 -13.00 4.61 -20.47
N HIS A 137 -14.02 5.39 -20.80
CA HIS A 137 -14.47 6.52 -19.97
C HIS A 137 -14.84 6.12 -18.53
N VAL A 138 -15.54 5.00 -18.35
CA VAL A 138 -15.97 4.56 -17.01
C VAL A 138 -14.77 4.16 -16.16
N GLU A 139 -13.81 3.45 -16.75
CA GLU A 139 -12.57 3.09 -16.06
C GLU A 139 -11.71 4.31 -15.75
N LEU A 140 -11.72 5.32 -16.64
CA LEU A 140 -11.02 6.58 -16.42
C LEU A 140 -11.61 7.34 -15.23
N GLU A 141 -12.93 7.34 -15.05
CA GLU A 141 -13.54 7.93 -13.85
C GLU A 141 -13.02 7.27 -12.56
N PHE A 142 -12.97 5.93 -12.51
CA PHE A 142 -12.40 5.23 -11.36
C PHE A 142 -10.91 5.55 -11.18
N TYR A 143 -10.14 5.61 -12.26
CA TYR A 143 -8.74 6.01 -12.23
C TYR A 143 -8.55 7.40 -11.61
N LEU A 144 -9.44 8.36 -11.90
CA LEU A 144 -9.40 9.68 -11.29
C LEU A 144 -9.77 9.66 -9.79
N TRP A 145 -10.63 8.74 -9.35
CA TRP A 145 -10.93 8.54 -7.93
C TRP A 145 -9.73 7.99 -7.17
N ASP A 146 -9.00 7.08 -7.81
CA ASP A 146 -7.75 6.54 -7.30
C ASP A 146 -6.69 7.66 -7.20
N LEU A 147 -6.56 8.50 -8.24
CA LEU A 147 -5.68 9.67 -8.24
C LEU A 147 -6.03 10.67 -7.12
N LYS A 148 -7.33 10.98 -6.94
CA LYS A 148 -7.79 11.82 -5.82
C LYS A 148 -7.38 11.26 -4.46
N THR A 149 -7.48 9.94 -4.30
CA THR A 149 -7.08 9.24 -3.07
C THR A 149 -5.57 9.29 -2.88
N ALA A 150 -4.79 9.06 -3.93
CA ALA A 150 -3.34 9.14 -3.91
C ALA A 150 -2.85 10.54 -3.52
N LEU A 151 -3.48 11.60 -4.05
CA LEU A 151 -3.15 12.98 -3.72
C LEU A 151 -3.45 13.31 -2.26
N LEU A 152 -4.55 12.79 -1.68
CA LEU A 152 -4.81 12.91 -0.24
C LEU A 152 -3.70 12.26 0.58
N LEU A 153 -3.29 11.06 0.21
CA LEU A 153 -2.23 10.31 0.89
C LEU A 153 -0.86 11.02 0.74
N MET A 154 -0.59 11.63 -0.41
CA MET A 154 0.57 12.49 -0.64
C MET A 154 0.56 13.70 0.30
N ASP A 155 -0.54 14.45 0.36
CA ASP A 155 -0.64 15.61 1.25
C ASP A 155 -0.50 15.23 2.73
N TRP A 156 -0.98 14.04 3.12
CA TRP A 156 -0.81 13.49 4.46
C TRP A 156 0.67 13.28 4.82
N ILE A 157 1.45 12.66 3.93
CA ILE A 157 2.90 12.47 4.13
C ILE A 157 3.72 13.74 3.88
N GLU A 158 3.12 14.79 3.34
CA GLU A 158 3.72 16.13 3.23
C GLU A 158 3.38 17.06 4.40
N GLU A 159 2.86 16.48 5.47
CA GLU A 159 2.50 17.16 6.72
C GLU A 159 1.43 18.24 6.59
N THR A 160 0.57 18.15 5.58
CA THR A 160 -0.57 19.05 5.45
C THR A 160 -1.45 18.97 6.71
N PRO A 161 -1.90 20.11 7.29
CA PRO A 161 -2.81 20.11 8.43
C PRO A 161 -4.10 19.35 8.12
N GLU A 162 -4.59 18.56 9.08
CA GLU A 162 -5.76 17.69 8.87
C GLU A 162 -6.99 18.50 8.42
N GLU A 163 -7.24 19.68 8.99
CA GLU A 163 -8.33 20.58 8.58
C GLU A 163 -8.28 20.95 7.09
N HIS A 164 -7.08 21.15 6.54
CA HIS A 164 -6.91 21.43 5.11
C HIS A 164 -7.22 20.21 4.25
N LEU A 165 -6.85 19.01 4.69
CA LEU A 165 -7.18 17.76 4.02
C LEU A 165 -8.71 17.56 3.96
N LEU A 166 -9.39 17.75 5.09
CA LEU A 166 -10.85 17.61 5.20
C LEU A 166 -11.56 18.52 4.19
N LYS A 167 -11.13 19.78 4.10
CA LYS A 167 -11.70 20.76 3.18
C LYS A 167 -11.35 20.47 1.72
N ARG A 168 -10.08 20.21 1.41
CA ARG A 168 -9.56 20.02 0.04
C ARG A 168 -10.17 18.79 -0.63
N TYR A 169 -10.23 17.68 0.09
CA TYR A 169 -10.73 16.40 -0.44
C TYR A 169 -12.19 16.14 -0.10
N SER A 170 -12.82 17.06 0.63
CA SER A 170 -14.21 16.95 1.10
C SER A 170 -14.50 15.63 1.81
N THR A 171 -13.68 15.33 2.81
CA THR A 171 -13.66 14.06 3.54
C THR A 171 -13.79 14.29 5.04
N THR A 172 -13.98 13.23 5.83
CA THR A 172 -14.06 13.30 7.28
C THR A 172 -12.78 12.79 7.95
N PRO A 173 -12.54 13.08 9.25
CA PRO A 173 -11.37 12.55 9.96
C PRO A 173 -11.32 11.02 9.93
N GLY A 174 -12.47 10.36 10.07
CA GLY A 174 -12.59 8.90 10.03
C GLY A 174 -12.16 8.31 8.69
N ASP A 175 -12.56 8.95 7.58
CA ASP A 175 -12.19 8.52 6.23
C ASP A 175 -10.68 8.62 6.00
N ILE A 176 -10.05 9.71 6.45
CA ILE A 176 -8.58 9.89 6.34
C ILE A 176 -7.88 8.77 7.10
N ARG A 177 -8.30 8.50 8.34
CA ARG A 177 -7.70 7.45 9.18
C ARG A 177 -7.88 6.07 8.55
N ALA A 178 -9.07 5.76 8.05
CA ALA A 178 -9.34 4.49 7.37
C ALA A 178 -8.43 4.31 6.14
N LYS A 179 -8.30 5.34 5.31
CA LYS A 179 -7.44 5.31 4.12
C LYS A 179 -5.97 5.17 4.47
N VAL A 180 -5.48 5.90 5.48
CA VAL A 180 -4.09 5.78 5.94
C VAL A 180 -3.81 4.38 6.47
N GLU A 181 -4.71 3.79 7.27
CA GLU A 181 -4.54 2.43 7.78
C GLU A 181 -4.53 1.38 6.67
N THR A 182 -5.48 1.44 5.72
CA THR A 182 -5.46 0.52 4.57
C THR A 182 -4.22 0.74 3.70
N ALA A 183 -3.84 1.99 3.42
CA ALA A 183 -2.65 2.31 2.65
C ALA A 183 -1.38 1.74 3.28
N LYS A 184 -1.23 1.78 4.62
CA LYS A 184 -0.09 1.16 5.31
C LYS A 184 -0.02 -0.35 5.09
N TRP A 185 -1.16 -1.02 5.15
CA TRP A 185 -1.24 -2.46 4.91
C TRP A 185 -0.89 -2.81 3.47
N ILE A 186 -1.39 -2.07 2.49
CA ILE A 186 -1.09 -2.33 1.07
C ILE A 186 0.35 -1.92 0.71
N LEU A 187 0.91 -0.86 1.31
CA LEU A 187 2.32 -0.52 1.17
C LEU A 187 3.23 -1.62 1.73
N TYR A 188 2.87 -2.22 2.87
CA TYR A 188 3.57 -3.39 3.39
C TYR A 188 3.52 -4.57 2.41
N ALA A 189 2.34 -4.87 1.88
CA ALA A 189 2.20 -5.93 0.89
C ALA A 189 3.02 -5.64 -0.37
N MET A 190 3.03 -4.38 -0.82
CA MET A 190 3.81 -3.95 -1.98
C MET A 190 5.33 -4.05 -1.73
N SER A 191 5.84 -3.73 -0.54
CA SER A 191 7.28 -3.91 -0.25
C SER A 191 7.66 -5.40 -0.27
N GLU A 192 6.83 -6.25 0.30
CA GLU A 192 7.04 -7.70 0.35
C GLU A 192 6.97 -8.37 -1.04
N LEU A 193 6.17 -7.80 -1.97
CA LEU A 193 6.14 -8.21 -3.37
C LEU A 193 7.31 -7.62 -4.16
N ALA A 194 7.73 -6.38 -3.86
CA ALA A 194 8.88 -5.73 -4.49
C ALA A 194 10.17 -6.51 -4.25
N GLU A 195 10.38 -7.10 -3.07
CA GLU A 195 11.53 -7.97 -2.81
C GLU A 195 11.64 -9.15 -3.80
N LEU A 196 10.52 -9.62 -4.34
CA LEU A 196 10.47 -10.73 -5.30
C LEU A 196 10.59 -10.26 -6.76
N ILE A 197 10.08 -9.06 -7.07
CA ILE A 197 9.84 -8.60 -8.45
C ILE A 197 10.80 -7.46 -8.84
N ALA A 198 10.94 -6.45 -7.98
CA ALA A 198 11.67 -5.21 -8.22
C ALA A 198 12.42 -4.77 -6.94
N PRO A 199 13.48 -5.51 -6.53
CA PRO A 199 14.14 -5.31 -5.23
C PRO A 199 14.65 -3.88 -5.01
N GLU A 200 15.04 -3.17 -6.07
CA GLU A 200 15.48 -1.77 -6.05
C GLU A 200 14.39 -0.79 -5.56
N SER A 201 13.11 -1.14 -5.70
CA SER A 201 11.98 -0.32 -5.27
C SER A 201 11.65 -0.49 -3.78
N THR A 202 12.06 -1.61 -3.17
CA THR A 202 11.71 -2.02 -1.79
C THR A 202 12.00 -0.94 -0.76
N LYS A 203 13.17 -0.32 -0.85
CA LYS A 203 13.66 0.74 0.04
C LYS A 203 12.72 1.95 0.04
N MET A 204 12.31 2.41 -1.13
CA MET A 204 11.41 3.55 -1.26
C MET A 204 10.01 3.22 -0.73
N ILE A 205 9.49 2.04 -1.04
CA ILE A 205 8.16 1.61 -0.58
C ILE A 205 8.14 1.50 0.96
N THR A 206 9.19 0.92 1.55
CA THR A 206 9.36 0.83 3.02
C THR A 206 9.46 2.22 3.65
N GLU A 207 10.20 3.14 3.03
CA GLU A 207 10.27 4.53 3.46
C GLU A 207 8.88 5.19 3.46
N LEU A 208 8.12 5.03 2.38
CA LEU A 208 6.76 5.56 2.27
C LEU A 208 5.82 4.93 3.29
N GLN A 209 5.97 3.65 3.61
CA GLN A 209 5.20 2.99 4.67
C GLN A 209 5.41 3.66 6.03
N ILE A 210 6.67 3.96 6.40
CA ILE A 210 7.00 4.66 7.65
C ILE A 210 6.41 6.08 7.66
N ARG A 211 6.55 6.79 6.55
CA ARG A 211 5.98 8.13 6.36
C ARG A 211 4.45 8.11 6.43
N MET A 212 3.80 7.11 5.83
CA MET A 212 2.35 6.93 5.86
C MET A 212 1.85 6.69 7.28
N ASN A 213 2.54 5.83 8.04
CA ASN A 213 2.21 5.57 9.45
C ASN A 213 2.29 6.84 10.32
N SER A 214 3.27 7.69 10.08
CA SER A 214 3.55 8.83 10.94
C SER A 214 2.97 10.15 10.42
N GLY A 215 2.57 10.20 9.15
CA GLY A 215 2.15 11.41 8.44
C GLY A 215 3.23 12.46 8.34
N VAL A 216 4.49 12.06 8.09
CA VAL A 216 5.65 12.96 8.09
C VAL A 216 6.35 13.06 6.74
N ARG A 217 7.02 14.19 6.54
CA ARG A 217 7.96 14.38 5.44
C ARG A 217 9.20 13.51 5.63
N LYS A 218 9.88 13.26 4.51
CA LYS A 218 11.08 12.43 4.45
C LYS A 218 12.17 12.92 5.40
N GLU A 219 12.34 14.24 5.57
CA GLU A 219 13.41 14.77 6.44
C GLU A 219 13.26 14.42 7.92
N LEU A 220 12.07 13.99 8.37
CA LEU A 220 11.83 13.62 9.76
C LEU A 220 12.12 12.14 10.07
N LEU A 221 12.36 11.31 9.06
CA LEU A 221 12.59 9.88 9.24
C LEU A 221 13.70 9.56 10.25
N PRO A 222 14.88 10.23 10.25
CA PRO A 222 15.92 9.95 11.23
C PRO A 222 15.49 10.17 12.69
N LEU A 223 14.45 10.98 12.91
CA LEU A 223 13.95 11.34 14.25
C LEU A 223 12.86 10.38 14.74
N LEU A 224 12.17 9.67 13.85
CA LEU A 224 11.06 8.79 14.19
C LEU A 224 11.48 7.47 14.83
N GLU A 225 12.73 7.06 14.63
CA GLU A 225 13.33 5.90 15.30
C GLU A 225 13.47 6.11 16.82
N ILE A 226 13.41 7.37 17.28
CA ILE A 226 13.50 7.68 18.69
C ILE A 226 12.15 7.44 19.37
N GLU A 227 12.10 6.32 20.11
CA GLU A 227 11.00 5.97 20.99
C GLU A 227 10.53 7.18 21.84
N SER A 228 9.24 7.51 21.79
CA SER A 228 8.57 8.68 22.42
C SER A 228 8.51 9.97 21.56
N ILE A 229 9.05 9.98 20.33
CA ILE A 229 8.91 11.08 19.38
C ILE A 229 7.85 10.74 18.31
N GLY A 230 6.71 11.43 18.36
CA GLY A 230 5.72 11.43 17.28
C GLY A 230 5.92 12.61 16.32
N ARG A 231 5.10 12.68 15.26
CA ARG A 231 5.13 13.73 14.21
C ARG A 231 5.35 15.15 14.74
N VAL A 232 4.54 15.59 15.71
CA VAL A 232 4.60 16.96 16.24
C VAL A 232 5.97 17.26 16.85
N ARG A 233 6.47 16.36 17.71
CA ARG A 233 7.76 16.52 18.38
C ARG A 233 8.93 16.42 17.39
N ALA A 234 8.86 15.49 16.44
CA ALA A 234 9.86 15.37 15.39
C ALA A 234 9.98 16.67 14.60
N ARG A 235 8.84 17.28 14.22
CA ARG A 235 8.82 18.55 13.51
C ARG A 235 9.36 19.71 14.36
N THR A 236 9.01 19.79 15.64
CA THR A 236 9.55 20.85 16.51
C THR A 236 11.06 20.72 16.68
N LEU A 237 11.58 19.50 16.90
CA LEU A 237 13.02 19.24 17.00
C LEU A 237 13.76 19.63 15.72
N PHE A 238 13.25 19.20 14.56
CA PHE A 238 13.83 19.52 13.26
C PHE A 238 13.89 21.03 13.04
N ASN A 239 12.81 21.75 13.33
CA ASN A 239 12.74 23.22 13.22
C ASN A 239 13.70 23.94 14.19
N SER A 240 14.03 23.31 15.32
CA SER A 240 15.03 23.80 16.27
C SER A 240 16.47 23.42 15.90
N GLY A 241 16.71 22.83 14.72
CA GLY A 241 18.03 22.46 14.22
C GLY A 241 18.48 21.04 14.56
N PHE A 242 17.65 20.26 15.26
CA PHE A 242 17.95 18.87 15.62
C PHE A 242 17.42 17.91 14.55
N THR A 243 18.22 17.72 13.49
CA THR A 243 17.83 16.97 12.29
C THR A 243 18.21 15.49 12.28
N SER A 244 18.93 15.01 13.31
CA SER A 244 19.40 13.63 13.38
C SER A 244 19.40 13.12 14.82
N GLN A 245 19.48 11.80 15.01
CA GLN A 245 19.67 11.24 16.36
C GLN A 245 20.97 11.72 16.99
N GLY A 246 22.05 11.83 16.20
CA GLY A 246 23.34 12.32 16.67
C GLY A 246 23.23 13.72 17.25
N SER A 247 22.61 14.65 16.52
CA SER A 247 22.45 16.02 17.01
C SER A 247 21.59 16.13 18.27
N ILE A 248 20.61 15.25 18.47
CA ILE A 248 19.84 15.18 19.71
C ILE A 248 20.68 14.60 20.86
N ARG A 249 21.45 13.56 20.60
CA ARG A 249 22.31 12.91 21.61
C ARG A 249 23.41 13.85 22.10
N ASP A 250 23.98 14.66 21.21
CA ASP A 250 25.07 15.60 21.52
C ASP A 250 24.56 16.91 22.16
N ALA A 251 23.25 17.15 22.14
CA ALA A 251 22.63 18.33 22.72
C ALA A 251 22.68 18.32 24.25
N ARG A 252 22.74 19.51 24.86
CA ARG A 252 22.58 19.61 26.32
C ARG A 252 21.12 19.34 26.69
N PRO A 253 20.83 18.61 27.78
CA PRO A 253 19.45 18.36 28.21
C PRO A 253 18.62 19.64 28.36
N SER A 254 19.24 20.74 28.80
CA SER A 254 18.60 22.05 28.92
C SER A 254 18.17 22.64 27.58
N GLU A 255 18.96 22.47 26.52
CA GLU A 255 18.63 22.96 25.17
C GLU A 255 17.42 22.21 24.61
N LEU A 256 17.36 20.89 24.81
CA LEU A 256 16.21 20.07 24.42
C LEU A 256 14.96 20.40 25.25
N ALA A 257 15.13 20.74 26.53
CA ALA A 257 14.02 21.07 27.43
C ALA A 257 13.31 22.38 27.07
N GLU A 258 14.03 23.33 26.47
CA GLU A 258 13.48 24.60 25.98
C GLU A 258 12.61 24.44 24.73
N ILE A 259 12.72 23.30 24.03
CA ILE A 259 11.95 23.02 22.83
C ILE A 259 10.48 22.75 23.20
N PRO A 260 9.52 23.46 22.58
CA PRO A 260 8.10 23.26 22.84
C PRO A 260 7.67 21.79 22.70
N GLY A 261 7.01 21.25 23.71
CA GLY A 261 6.46 19.88 23.69
C GLY A 261 7.44 18.76 24.05
N ILE A 262 8.73 19.06 24.31
CA ILE A 262 9.72 18.10 24.83
C ILE A 262 9.74 18.15 26.36
N GLY A 263 10.10 19.30 26.95
CA GLY A 263 10.23 19.49 28.39
C GLY A 263 11.43 18.76 29.00
N SER A 264 11.73 19.04 30.28
CA SER A 264 12.97 18.58 30.95
C SER A 264 13.14 17.06 31.00
N LYS A 265 12.12 16.33 31.45
CA LYS A 265 12.17 14.86 31.57
C LYS A 265 12.45 14.16 30.25
N LEU A 266 11.85 14.63 29.15
CA LEU A 266 12.06 14.03 27.84
C LEU A 266 13.43 14.46 27.29
N GLY A 267 13.84 15.71 27.47
CA GLY A 267 15.17 16.19 27.06
C GLY A 267 16.32 15.40 27.70
N GLU A 268 16.21 15.10 29.00
CA GLU A 268 17.15 14.21 29.71
C GLU A 268 17.14 12.79 29.14
N LYS A 269 15.97 12.20 28.89
CA LYS A 269 15.85 10.86 28.31
C LYS A 269 16.45 10.77 26.91
N LEU A 270 16.28 11.81 26.10
CA LEU A 270 16.74 11.88 24.72
C LEU A 270 18.27 11.99 24.62
N SER A 271 18.88 12.81 25.46
CA SER A 271 20.34 13.00 25.52
C SER A 271 21.08 11.82 26.20
N ALA A 272 20.41 11.05 27.05
CA ALA A 272 21.03 9.96 27.83
C ALA A 272 21.20 8.61 27.10
N LYS A 273 20.53 8.36 25.95
CA LYS A 273 20.68 7.08 25.21
C LYS A 273 22.05 7.02 24.51
N LYS A 274 23.05 6.40 25.15
CA LYS A 274 24.30 5.88 24.54
C LYS A 274 24.19 4.35 24.37
N GLU A 275 24.41 3.85 23.15
CA GLU A 275 24.02 2.58 22.48
C GLU A 275 24.55 1.20 23.02
N PRO A 276 24.20 0.01 22.42
CA PRO A 276 23.51 -0.23 21.13
C PRO A 276 22.32 -1.22 21.11
N GLU A 277 21.38 -0.99 20.19
CA GLU A 277 20.76 -2.07 19.40
C GLU A 277 20.57 -1.55 17.97
N GLN A 278 21.52 -1.94 17.10
CA GLN A 278 21.45 -1.70 15.68
C GLN A 278 20.31 -2.55 15.09
N THR A 279 19.17 -1.93 14.81
CA THR A 279 18.32 -2.48 13.73
C THR A 279 18.83 -1.83 12.44
N ARG A 280 19.74 -2.53 11.76
CA ARG A 280 20.29 -2.14 10.47
C ARG A 280 19.14 -1.86 9.48
N PHE A 281 18.89 -0.60 9.18
CA PHE A 281 18.57 -0.20 7.82
C PHE A 281 19.87 0.30 7.18
N GLU A 282 20.72 -0.65 6.78
CA GLU A 282 21.77 -0.33 5.81
C GLU A 282 21.06 -0.10 4.48
N LEU A 283 20.77 1.17 4.23
CA LEU A 283 20.33 1.68 2.95
C LEU A 283 21.52 1.69 1.97
N GLY A 284 21.99 0.48 1.61
CA GLY A 284 22.75 0.24 0.38
C GLY A 284 21.89 0.44 -0.87
#